data_AF-A0A9E7B8I9-F1
#
_entry.id   AF-A0A9E7B8I9-F1
#
_cell.length_a   1.000
_cell.length_b   1.000
_cell.length_c   1.000
_cell.angle_alpha   90.00
_cell.angle_beta   90.00
_cell.angle_gamma   90.00
#
_symmetry.space_group_name_H-M   'P 1'
#
loop_
_entity.id
_entity.type
_entity.pdbx_description
1 polymer ?
#
loop_
_entity_poly.entity_id
_entity_poly.type
_entity_poly.pdbx_seq_one_letter_code
_entity_poly.pdbx_strand_id
1 'polypeptide(L)'
;VFLGDYVDRGPASFGVIDYLLEFGNTFPSTVFLRGNHEQMFSDYLEGRDPTAFLINGGTNTLDSYQQAGMWPIPESHRNFINSLRDVYETNDYIFVHAGLRPGVALANQDSSDLLWIRREFINSDYDWGKTVIYGHTPLKAPFIAETRLGLDTGCVYGRQLTCCDVRTRQIWQA
;
A
#
# COMPACT_ATOMS: atom_id res chain seq x y z
N VAL A 1 -0.90 -10.69 1.89
CA VAL A 1 -1.50 -9.45 1.34
C VAL A 1 -0.49 -8.35 1.53
N PHE A 2 -0.14 -7.62 0.47
CA PHE A 2 0.74 -6.45 0.53
C PHE A 2 -0.11 -5.17 0.52
N LEU A 3 0.17 -4.20 1.40
CA LEU A 3 -0.74 -3.09 1.69
C LEU A 3 -0.57 -1.82 0.82
N GLY A 4 0.27 -1.85 -0.21
CA GLY A 4 0.56 -0.69 -1.07
C GLY A 4 1.82 0.06 -0.67
N ASP A 5 2.08 1.18 -1.35
CA ASP A 5 3.29 2.02 -1.23
C ASP A 5 4.59 1.25 -1.49
N TYR A 6 4.62 0.58 -2.64
CA TYR A 6 5.77 -0.12 -3.20
C TYR A 6 6.77 0.83 -3.87
N VAL A 7 6.28 1.98 -4.35
CA VAL A 7 7.06 2.99 -5.06
C VAL A 7 7.28 4.24 -4.22
N ASP A 8 8.21 5.07 -4.70
CA ASP A 8 8.61 6.37 -4.15
C ASP A 8 9.41 6.31 -2.86
N ARG A 9 10.15 7.40 -2.61
CA ARG A 9 11.03 7.65 -1.44
C ARG A 9 12.21 6.69 -1.30
N GLY A 10 12.03 5.38 -1.38
CA GLY A 10 13.12 4.40 -1.40
C GLY A 10 13.90 4.41 -2.72
N PRO A 11 15.16 3.95 -2.76
CA PRO A 11 16.01 4.04 -3.95
C PRO A 11 15.76 2.94 -5.00
N ALA A 12 14.98 1.90 -4.67
CA ALA A 12 14.94 0.65 -5.42
C ALA A 12 13.53 0.25 -5.90
N SER A 13 12.66 1.22 -6.22
CA SER A 13 11.27 0.94 -6.62
C SER A 13 11.15 -0.01 -7.81
N PHE A 14 12.03 0.07 -8.81
CA PHE A 14 12.11 -0.93 -9.89
C PHE A 14 12.26 -2.36 -9.34
N GLY A 15 13.25 -2.59 -8.48
CA GLY A 15 13.53 -3.91 -7.90
C GLY A 15 12.43 -4.41 -6.98
N VAL A 16 11.71 -3.51 -6.28
CA VAL A 16 10.53 -3.88 -5.50
C VAL A 16 9.43 -4.42 -6.41
N ILE A 17 9.07 -3.69 -7.47
CA ILE A 17 8.01 -4.13 -8.39
C ILE A 17 8.39 -5.43 -9.10
N ASP A 18 9.64 -5.56 -9.54
CA ASP A 18 10.17 -6.77 -10.20
C ASP A 18 10.07 -7.99 -9.26
N TYR A 19 10.49 -7.82 -7.99
CA TYR A 19 10.35 -8.84 -6.97
C TYR A 19 8.88 -9.23 -6.70
N LEU A 20 7.98 -8.25 -6.60
CA LEU A 20 6.56 -8.52 -6.33
C LEU A 20 5.89 -9.28 -7.49
N LEU A 21 6.29 -9.00 -8.72
CA LEU A 21 5.86 -9.74 -9.91
C LEU A 21 6.30 -11.21 -9.83
N GLU A 22 7.58 -11.47 -9.57
CA GLU A 22 8.10 -12.84 -9.40
C GLU A 22 7.43 -13.56 -8.23
N PHE A 23 7.25 -12.85 -7.10
CA PHE A 23 6.58 -13.38 -5.92
C PHE A 23 5.12 -13.75 -6.23
N GLY A 24 4.39 -12.92 -6.96
CA GLY A 24 3.02 -13.18 -7.38
C GLY A 24 2.91 -14.39 -8.31
N ASN A 25 3.87 -14.58 -9.21
CA ASN A 25 3.94 -15.76 -10.08
C ASN A 25 4.20 -17.04 -9.26
N THR A 26 5.08 -16.96 -8.28
CA THR A 26 5.41 -18.08 -7.39
C THR A 26 4.26 -18.42 -6.42
N PHE A 27 3.54 -17.39 -5.96
CA PHE A 27 2.43 -17.52 -5.01
C PHE A 27 1.16 -16.83 -5.58
N PRO A 28 0.40 -17.50 -6.47
CA PRO A 28 -0.73 -16.89 -7.19
C PRO A 28 -1.89 -16.42 -6.32
N SER A 29 -1.96 -16.84 -5.05
CA SER A 29 -2.94 -16.35 -4.08
C SER A 29 -2.55 -15.02 -3.42
N THR A 30 -1.41 -14.44 -3.81
CA THR A 30 -0.96 -13.16 -3.28
C THR A 30 -1.85 -12.04 -3.76
N VAL A 31 -2.24 -11.17 -2.83
CA VAL A 31 -3.01 -9.95 -3.11
C VAL A 31 -2.11 -8.74 -2.87
N PHE A 32 -2.08 -7.86 -3.86
CA PHE A 32 -1.37 -6.58 -3.83
C PHE A 32 -2.40 -5.45 -3.83
N LEU A 33 -2.34 -4.59 -2.81
CA LEU A 33 -3.20 -3.44 -2.71
C LEU A 33 -2.56 -2.20 -3.32
N ARG A 34 -3.40 -1.29 -3.81
CA ARG A 34 -3.00 0.02 -4.29
C ARG A 34 -2.75 0.94 -3.09
N GLY A 35 -1.55 1.51 -3.01
CA GLY A 35 -1.27 2.65 -2.15
C GLY A 35 -1.50 3.97 -2.86
N ASN A 36 -1.48 5.06 -2.09
CA ASN A 36 -1.62 6.39 -2.69
C ASN A 36 -0.42 6.71 -3.61
N HIS A 37 0.74 6.12 -3.35
CA HIS A 37 1.92 6.26 -4.21
C HIS A 37 1.74 5.58 -5.57
N GLU A 38 1.16 4.38 -5.61
CA GLU A 38 0.84 3.72 -6.89
C GLU A 38 -0.25 4.46 -7.67
N GLN A 39 -1.22 5.10 -6.97
CA GLN A 39 -2.20 5.96 -7.63
C GLN A 39 -1.54 7.19 -8.27
N MET A 40 -0.72 7.94 -7.52
CA MET A 40 0.02 9.09 -8.05
C MET A 40 0.93 8.70 -9.21
N PHE A 41 1.57 7.54 -9.13
CA PHE A 41 2.41 7.04 -10.20
C PHE A 41 1.61 6.71 -11.46
N SER A 42 0.46 6.04 -11.31
CA SER A 42 -0.46 5.77 -12.41
C SER A 42 -0.92 7.07 -13.09
N ASP A 43 -1.34 8.06 -12.29
CA ASP A 43 -1.76 9.36 -12.78
C ASP A 43 -0.63 10.06 -13.55
N TYR A 44 0.59 10.06 -13.00
CA TYR A 44 1.79 10.60 -13.67
C TYR A 44 2.03 9.96 -15.04
N LEU A 45 1.90 8.62 -15.14
CA LEU A 45 2.12 7.89 -16.40
C LEU A 45 1.07 8.17 -17.47
N GLU A 46 -0.10 8.65 -17.06
CA GLU A 46 -1.16 9.14 -17.94
C GLU A 46 -1.03 10.65 -18.24
N GLY A 47 0.02 11.30 -17.74
CA GLY A 47 0.24 12.75 -17.89
C GLY A 47 -0.63 13.60 -16.96
N ARG A 48 -1.21 13.01 -15.91
CA ARG A 48 -2.04 13.68 -14.91
C ARG A 48 -1.23 13.98 -13.64
N ASP A 49 -1.47 15.15 -13.06
CA ASP A 49 -0.88 15.63 -11.80
C ASP A 49 0.59 15.21 -11.54
N PRO A 50 1.54 15.59 -12.41
CA PRO A 50 2.93 15.22 -12.23
C PRO A 50 3.55 15.85 -10.96
N THR A 51 2.96 16.95 -10.48
CA THR A 51 3.46 17.65 -9.30
C THR A 51 3.27 16.78 -8.05
N ALA A 52 2.07 16.23 -7.84
CA ALA A 52 1.79 15.38 -6.68
C ALA A 52 2.74 14.17 -6.59
N PHE A 53 3.00 13.50 -7.72
CA PHE A 53 3.94 12.38 -7.78
C PHE A 53 5.37 12.80 -7.43
N LEU A 54 5.91 13.84 -8.09
CA LEU A 54 7.30 14.24 -7.93
C LEU A 54 7.61 14.75 -6.51
N ILE A 55 6.72 15.55 -5.91
CA ILE A 55 6.94 16.07 -4.55
C ILE A 55 6.86 14.99 -3.47
N ASN A 56 6.19 13.87 -3.75
CA ASN A 56 6.03 12.75 -2.82
C ASN A 56 7.14 11.68 -2.95
N GLY A 57 8.20 11.96 -3.70
CA GLY A 57 9.36 11.07 -3.84
C GLY A 57 9.37 10.28 -5.15
N GLY A 58 8.51 10.62 -6.11
CA GLY A 58 8.44 9.98 -7.42
C GLY A 58 9.72 10.03 -8.23
N THR A 59 10.59 11.03 -7.98
CA THR A 59 11.92 11.08 -8.61
C THR A 59 12.74 9.82 -8.34
N ASN A 60 12.71 9.28 -7.12
CA ASN A 60 13.45 8.06 -6.78
C ASN A 60 12.89 6.84 -7.54
N THR A 61 11.59 6.81 -7.79
CA THR A 61 10.97 5.80 -8.65
C THR A 61 11.53 5.90 -10.05
N LEU A 62 11.47 7.08 -10.68
CA LEU A 62 11.97 7.29 -12.05
C LEU A 62 13.46 6.94 -12.17
N ASP A 63 14.27 7.43 -11.24
CA ASP A 63 15.71 7.16 -11.18
C ASP A 63 16.00 5.67 -11.08
N SER A 64 15.23 4.92 -10.29
CA SER A 64 15.42 3.47 -10.13
C SER A 64 15.20 2.70 -11.45
N TYR A 65 14.21 3.10 -12.27
CA TYR A 65 13.99 2.50 -13.59
C TYR A 65 15.07 2.92 -14.58
N GLN A 66 15.50 4.18 -14.56
CA GLN A 66 16.55 4.66 -15.45
C GLN A 66 17.89 3.97 -15.17
N GLN A 67 18.27 3.84 -13.90
CA GLN A 67 19.52 3.17 -13.47
C GLN A 67 19.51 1.68 -13.80
N ALA A 68 18.35 1.03 -13.74
CA ALA A 68 18.18 -0.37 -14.15
C ALA A 68 18.21 -0.56 -15.68
N GLY A 69 18.21 0.52 -16.48
CA GLY A 69 18.10 0.45 -17.93
C GLY A 69 16.71 0.03 -18.42
N MET A 70 15.69 0.18 -17.57
CA MET A 70 14.30 -0.25 -17.80
C MET A 70 13.38 0.94 -18.06
N TRP A 71 13.92 2.01 -18.65
CA TRP A 71 13.15 3.17 -19.10
C TRP A 71 12.92 3.13 -20.62
N PRO A 72 11.69 3.38 -21.13
CA PRO A 72 10.45 3.65 -20.38
C PRO A 72 9.96 2.41 -19.60
N ILE A 73 9.13 2.65 -18.58
CA ILE A 73 8.63 1.59 -17.68
C ILE A 73 8.05 0.41 -18.47
N PRO A 74 8.48 -0.83 -18.17
CA PRO A 74 8.02 -2.03 -18.86
C PRO A 74 6.51 -2.24 -18.76
N GLU A 75 5.92 -2.83 -19.80
CA GLU A 75 4.49 -3.11 -19.84
C GLU A 75 4.05 -4.05 -18.71
N SER A 76 4.88 -5.03 -18.34
CA SER A 76 4.62 -5.91 -17.19
C SER A 76 4.45 -5.15 -15.88
N HIS A 77 5.26 -4.12 -15.65
CA HIS A 77 5.18 -3.29 -14.44
C HIS A 77 3.96 -2.37 -14.48
N ARG A 78 3.62 -1.81 -15.65
CA ARG A 78 2.38 -1.03 -15.84
C ARG A 78 1.14 -1.89 -15.58
N ASN A 79 1.12 -3.10 -16.12
CA ASN A 79 0.03 -4.06 -15.92
C ASN A 79 -0.09 -4.46 -14.45
N PHE A 80 1.03 -4.67 -13.75
CA PHE A 80 1.04 -4.89 -12.30
C PHE A 80 0.37 -3.74 -11.55
N ILE A 81 0.80 -2.49 -11.77
CA ILE A 81 0.22 -1.30 -11.12
C ILE A 81 -1.28 -1.19 -11.44
N ASN A 82 -1.70 -1.48 -12.67
CA ASN A 82 -3.12 -1.44 -13.06
C ASN A 82 -3.95 -2.56 -12.43
N SER A 83 -3.33 -3.68 -12.04
CA SER A 83 -3.99 -4.83 -11.42
C SER A 83 -4.21 -4.71 -9.91
N LEU A 84 -3.59 -3.71 -9.26
CA LEU A 84 -3.68 -3.51 -7.82
C LEU A 84 -5.13 -3.23 -7.39
N ARG A 85 -5.53 -3.81 -6.25
CA ARG A 85 -6.87 -3.67 -5.69
C ARG A 85 -6.89 -2.57 -4.64
N ASP A 86 -7.98 -1.82 -4.53
CA ASP A 86 -8.07 -0.80 -3.47
C ASP A 86 -8.39 -1.44 -2.10
N VAL A 87 -9.13 -2.55 -2.12
CA VAL A 87 -9.56 -3.29 -0.94
C VAL A 87 -9.51 -4.80 -1.21
N TYR A 88 -9.23 -5.57 -0.17
CA TYR A 88 -9.45 -7.01 -0.15
C TYR A 88 -10.18 -7.44 1.13
N GLU A 89 -11.29 -8.16 0.96
CA GLU A 89 -12.15 -8.58 2.06
C GLU A 89 -12.22 -10.12 2.16
N THR A 90 -12.22 -10.61 3.38
CA THR A 90 -12.47 -12.01 3.75
C THR A 90 -13.63 -12.08 4.74
N ASN A 91 -13.93 -13.26 5.29
CA ASN A 91 -14.98 -13.39 6.30
C ASN A 91 -14.68 -12.56 7.57
N ASP A 92 -13.42 -12.49 8.00
CA ASP A 92 -13.05 -11.92 9.31
C ASP A 92 -12.20 -10.63 9.19
N TYR A 93 -11.67 -10.35 8.01
CA TYR A 93 -10.66 -9.30 7.78
C TYR A 93 -10.99 -8.42 6.58
N ILE A 94 -10.70 -7.14 6.71
CA ILE A 94 -10.65 -6.17 5.61
C ILE A 94 -9.22 -5.65 5.52
N PHE A 95 -8.63 -5.71 4.33
CA PHE A 95 -7.32 -5.14 4.04
C PHE A 95 -7.52 -3.92 3.14
N VAL A 96 -6.95 -2.79 3.56
CA VAL A 96 -7.02 -1.50 2.86
C VAL A 96 -5.71 -0.76 3.05
N HIS A 97 -5.32 0.10 2.12
CA HIS A 97 -4.07 0.84 2.24
C HIS A 97 -4.08 1.82 3.42
N ALA A 98 -5.01 2.77 3.45
CA ALA A 98 -5.02 3.84 4.47
C ALA A 98 -6.04 3.58 5.60
N GLY A 99 -7.28 3.27 5.24
CA GLY A 99 -8.34 3.05 6.22
C GLY A 99 -9.73 3.15 5.59
N LEU A 100 -10.75 3.17 6.45
CA LEU A 100 -12.15 3.24 6.04
C LEU A 100 -12.83 4.45 6.71
N ARG A 101 -13.71 5.13 5.99
CA ARG A 101 -14.58 6.17 6.54
C ARG A 101 -15.59 5.53 7.52
N PRO A 102 -15.61 5.96 8.81
CA PRO A 102 -16.60 5.46 9.77
C PRO A 102 -18.04 5.74 9.34
N GLY A 103 -18.95 4.81 9.62
CA GLY A 103 -20.36 4.93 9.25
C GLY A 103 -20.67 4.71 7.76
N VAL A 104 -19.66 4.43 6.93
CA VAL A 104 -19.84 4.15 5.50
C VAL A 104 -19.60 2.66 5.23
N ALA A 105 -20.57 2.01 4.59
CA ALA A 105 -20.44 0.60 4.20
C ALA A 105 -19.27 0.40 3.23
N LEU A 106 -18.61 -0.76 3.28
CA LEU A 106 -17.40 -1.03 2.49
C LEU A 106 -17.59 -0.77 0.98
N ALA A 107 -18.73 -1.19 0.43
CA ALA A 107 -19.07 -0.99 -0.98
C ALA A 107 -19.29 0.48 -1.40
N ASN A 108 -19.46 1.38 -0.43
CA ASN A 108 -19.72 2.80 -0.64
C ASN A 108 -18.57 3.69 -0.19
N GLN A 109 -17.41 3.10 0.14
CA GLN A 109 -16.22 3.86 0.50
C GLN A 109 -15.72 4.66 -0.70
N ASP A 110 -15.28 5.89 -0.45
CA ASP A 110 -14.66 6.72 -1.47
C ASP A 110 -13.21 6.26 -1.70
N SER A 111 -12.78 6.19 -2.96
CA SER A 111 -11.41 5.75 -3.29
C SER A 111 -10.34 6.67 -2.69
N SER A 112 -10.62 7.97 -2.55
CA SER A 112 -9.72 8.90 -1.87
C SER A 112 -9.57 8.52 -0.40
N ASP A 113 -10.62 8.07 0.28
CA ASP A 113 -10.52 7.66 1.67
C ASP A 113 -9.69 6.38 1.82
N LEU A 114 -9.93 5.39 0.96
CA LEU A 114 -9.17 4.14 0.96
C LEU A 114 -7.66 4.36 0.82
N LEU A 115 -7.27 5.42 0.11
CA LEU A 115 -5.87 5.77 -0.19
C LEU A 115 -5.27 6.82 0.75
N TRP A 116 -6.07 7.72 1.34
CA TRP A 116 -5.54 8.91 2.03
C TRP A 116 -6.10 9.17 3.42
N ILE A 117 -7.14 8.46 3.88
CA ILE A 117 -7.73 8.74 5.19
C ILE A 117 -6.71 8.50 6.31
N ARG A 118 -6.74 9.35 7.33
CA ARG A 118 -5.84 9.22 8.50
C ARG A 118 -6.61 9.31 9.79
N ARG A 119 -6.76 10.53 10.32
CA ARG A 119 -7.21 10.77 11.70
C ARG A 119 -8.62 10.26 11.93
N GLU A 120 -9.50 10.43 10.95
CA GLU A 120 -10.90 10.02 11.04
C GLU A 120 -11.04 8.50 11.14
N PHE A 121 -10.14 7.74 10.51
CA PHE A 121 -10.10 6.29 10.67
C PHE A 121 -9.35 5.86 11.94
N ILE A 122 -8.17 6.42 12.18
CA ILE A 122 -7.29 6.04 13.30
C ILE A 122 -7.94 6.36 14.66
N ASN A 123 -8.64 7.48 14.78
CA ASN A 123 -9.25 7.91 16.04
C ASN A 123 -10.68 7.36 16.24
N SER A 124 -11.24 6.67 15.24
CA SER A 124 -12.57 6.09 15.34
C SER A 124 -12.61 4.86 16.24
N ASP A 125 -13.73 4.62 16.89
CA ASP A 125 -14.11 3.38 17.57
C ASP A 125 -15.17 2.58 16.81
N TYR A 126 -15.54 3.02 15.60
CA TYR A 126 -16.53 2.37 14.75
C TYR A 126 -16.18 0.91 14.49
N ASP A 127 -17.18 0.04 14.61
CA ASP A 127 -17.05 -1.38 14.35
C ASP A 127 -17.49 -1.70 12.92
N TRP A 128 -16.55 -2.17 12.10
CA TRP A 128 -16.82 -2.64 10.74
C TRP A 128 -17.26 -4.11 10.70
N GLY A 129 -17.41 -4.75 11.86
CA GLY A 129 -17.74 -6.17 12.02
C GLY A 129 -16.60 -7.11 11.64
N LYS A 130 -15.43 -6.57 11.27
CA LYS A 130 -14.23 -7.27 10.81
C LYS A 130 -12.99 -6.53 11.29
N THR A 131 -11.89 -7.25 11.43
CA THR A 131 -10.60 -6.61 11.75
C THR A 131 -10.07 -5.89 10.51
N VAL A 132 -9.75 -4.61 10.61
CA VAL A 132 -9.21 -3.81 9.50
C VAL A 132 -7.68 -3.76 9.58
N ILE A 133 -7.01 -4.24 8.54
CA ILE A 133 -5.55 -4.20 8.38
C ILE A 133 -5.20 -3.05 7.45
N TYR A 134 -4.29 -2.18 7.89
CA TYR A 134 -3.94 -0.96 7.17
C TYR A 134 -2.47 -0.55 7.33
N GLY A 135 -2.04 0.37 6.46
CA GLY A 135 -0.74 1.02 6.43
C GLY A 135 -0.88 2.55 6.34
N HIS A 136 -0.20 3.16 5.36
CA HIS A 136 -0.25 4.59 4.98
C HIS A 136 0.28 5.62 6.01
N THR A 137 -0.16 5.52 7.27
CA THR A 137 0.28 6.43 8.34
C THR A 137 1.41 5.76 9.11
N PRO A 138 2.67 6.23 8.97
CA PRO A 138 3.80 5.56 9.60
C PRO A 138 3.77 5.67 11.11
N LEU A 139 3.80 4.52 11.78
CA LEU A 139 3.85 4.39 13.23
C LEU A 139 5.29 4.10 13.69
N LYS A 140 5.56 4.26 14.99
CA LYS A 140 6.87 3.87 15.57
C LYS A 140 6.97 2.38 15.86
N ALA A 141 5.82 1.73 16.03
CA ALA A 141 5.63 0.31 16.29
C ALA A 141 4.28 -0.11 15.69
N PRO A 142 4.07 -1.40 15.38
CA PRO A 142 2.80 -1.85 14.84
C PRO A 142 1.67 -1.55 15.83
N PHE A 143 0.53 -1.06 15.33
CA PHE A 143 -0.68 -0.88 16.13
C PHE A 143 -1.47 -2.17 16.13
N ILE A 144 -1.70 -2.75 17.30
CA ILE A 144 -2.41 -4.03 17.45
C ILE A 144 -3.61 -3.83 18.36
N ALA A 145 -4.81 -3.88 17.79
CA ALA A 145 -6.08 -3.87 18.51
C ALA A 145 -6.98 -5.01 18.01
N GLU A 146 -8.12 -5.23 18.68
CA GLU A 146 -9.08 -6.24 18.22
C GLU A 146 -9.72 -5.90 16.88
N THR A 147 -10.05 -4.63 16.66
CA THR A 147 -10.75 -4.19 15.45
C THR A 147 -9.81 -3.74 14.34
N ARG A 148 -8.53 -3.48 14.66
CA ARG A 148 -7.60 -2.82 13.72
C ARG A 148 -6.15 -3.24 13.93
N LEU A 149 -5.42 -3.44 12.83
CA LEU A 149 -3.99 -3.71 12.80
C LEU A 149 -3.29 -2.71 11.87
N GLY A 150 -2.45 -1.83 12.41
CA GLY A 150 -1.65 -0.86 11.66
C GLY A 150 -0.22 -1.36 11.48
N LEU A 151 0.19 -1.63 10.25
CA LEU A 151 1.45 -2.32 9.96
C LEU A 151 2.52 -1.42 9.33
N ASP A 152 2.18 -0.20 8.89
CA ASP A 152 3.20 0.74 8.43
C ASP A 152 4.00 1.28 9.62
N THR A 153 5.23 0.80 9.76
CA THR A 153 6.18 1.26 10.78
C THR A 153 7.29 2.13 10.20
N GLY A 154 7.15 2.59 8.96
CA GLY A 154 8.00 3.60 8.34
C GLY A 154 9.38 3.12 7.93
N CYS A 155 9.49 1.93 7.31
CA CYS A 155 10.74 1.37 6.79
C CYS A 155 11.61 2.39 6.04
N VAL A 156 11.00 3.14 5.12
CA VAL A 156 11.72 4.16 4.32
C VAL A 156 12.31 5.32 5.14
N TYR A 157 11.84 5.52 6.37
CA TYR A 157 12.35 6.52 7.30
C TYR A 157 13.42 5.96 8.25
N GLY A 158 14.08 4.87 7.87
CA GLY A 158 15.11 4.21 8.66
C GLY A 158 14.56 3.41 9.85
N ARG A 159 13.28 3.04 9.80
CA ARG A 159 12.65 2.11 10.75
C ARG A 159 12.54 0.74 10.09
N GLN A 160 11.57 -0.07 10.51
CA GLN A 160 11.47 -1.47 10.10
C GLN A 160 10.37 -1.68 9.05
N LEU A 161 10.51 -2.74 8.25
CA LEU A 161 9.40 -3.31 7.48
C LEU A 161 8.65 -4.30 8.36
N THR A 162 7.32 -4.28 8.38
CA THR A 162 6.52 -5.11 9.30
C THR A 162 5.60 -6.06 8.55
N CYS A 163 5.61 -7.33 8.95
CA CYS A 163 4.69 -8.36 8.50
C CYS A 163 3.90 -8.90 9.70
N CYS A 164 2.63 -9.24 9.48
CA CYS A 164 1.75 -9.80 10.50
C CYS A 164 1.01 -11.04 9.97
N ASP A 165 1.04 -12.12 10.74
CA ASP A 165 0.04 -13.18 10.62
C ASP A 165 -1.22 -12.70 11.35
N VAL A 166 -2.23 -12.28 10.59
CA VAL A 166 -3.46 -11.68 11.14
C VAL A 166 -4.28 -12.65 12.01
N ARG A 167 -4.07 -13.97 11.86
CA ARG A 167 -4.81 -14.99 12.62
C ARG A 167 -4.19 -15.20 14.00
N THR A 168 -2.87 -15.25 14.07
CA THR A 168 -2.12 -15.47 15.32
C THR A 168 -1.67 -14.18 15.99
N ARG A 169 -1.74 -13.06 15.25
CA ARG A 169 -1.15 -11.75 15.58
C ARG A 169 0.37 -11.79 15.79
N GLN A 170 1.05 -12.81 15.26
CA GLN A 170 2.50 -12.85 15.24
C GLN A 170 3.04 -11.74 14.31
N ILE A 171 4.11 -11.07 14.76
CA ILE A 171 4.75 -9.97 14.05
C ILE A 171 6.20 -10.35 13.71
N TRP A 172 6.61 -10.03 12.49
CA TRP A 172 8.01 -10.03 12.06
C TRP A 172 8.39 -8.64 11.59
N GLN A 173 9.61 -8.23 11.93
CA GLN A 173 10.17 -6.95 11.50
C GLN A 173 11.60 -7.15 10.99
N ALA A 174 12.00 -6.35 10.00
CA ALA A 174 13.32 -6.34 9.38
C ALA A 174 13.80 -4.90 9.14
#